data_AF-A0A7K3AEB1-F1
#
_entry.id   AF-A0A7K3AEB1-F1
#
_cell.length_a   1.000
_cell.length_b   1.000
_cell.length_c   1.000
_cell.angle_alpha   90.00
_cell.angle_beta   90.00
_cell.angle_gamma   90.00
#
_symmetry.space_group_name_H-M   'P 1'
#
loop_
_entity.id
_entity.type
_entity.pdbx_description
1 polymer ?
#
loop_
_entity_poly.entity_id
_entity_poly.type
_entity_poly.pdbx_seq_one_letter_code
_entity_poly.pdbx_strand_id
1 'polypeptide(L)' 'MRNTITDDLVQTQQEWTATYQQLAEQPGRTVLRRRLLRLSRLLAGERLSPAAKAELRRRAQEQS' A
#
# COMPACT_ATOMS: atom_id res chain seq x y z
N MET A 1 7.52 -18.10 -7.06
CA MET A 1 6.74 -16.85 -6.98
C MET A 1 5.80 -16.98 -5.78
N ARG A 2 5.75 -15.99 -4.88
CA ARG A 2 4.78 -16.03 -3.76
C ARG A 2 3.49 -15.40 -4.29
N ASN A 3 2.42 -16.19 -4.38
CA ASN A 3 1.11 -15.76 -4.88
C ASN A 3 0.11 -15.46 -3.76
N THR A 4 0.48 -15.74 -2.51
CA THR A 4 -0.39 -15.56 -1.36
C THR A 4 -0.31 -14.12 -0.87
N ILE A 5 -1.45 -13.45 -0.84
CA ILE A 5 -1.63 -12.13 -0.24
C ILE A 5 -2.00 -12.34 1.22
N THR A 6 -1.20 -11.82 2.14
CA THR A 6 -1.45 -11.87 3.58
C THR A 6 -2.29 -10.68 4.01
N ASP A 7 -3.00 -10.81 5.14
CA ASP A 7 -3.80 -9.71 5.70
C ASP A 7 -2.92 -8.49 6.06
N ASP A 8 -1.70 -8.71 6.56
CA ASP A 8 -0.71 -7.65 6.82
C ASP A 8 -0.38 -6.83 5.56
N LEU A 9 -0.36 -7.50 4.41
CA LEU A 9 -0.08 -6.87 3.13
C LEU A 9 -1.27 -6.05 2.63
N VAL A 10 -2.49 -6.55 2.82
CA VAL A 10 -3.74 -5.82 2.56
C VAL A 10 -3.79 -4.56 3.43
N GLN A 11 -3.49 -4.68 4.73
CA GLN A 11 -3.44 -3.55 5.66
C GLN A 11 -2.37 -2.53 5.24
N THR A 12 -1.18 -2.98 4.85
CA THR A 12 -0.11 -2.12 4.34
C THR A 12 -0.56 -1.34 3.09
N GLN A 13 -1.33 -1.98 2.19
CA GLN A 13 -1.85 -1.33 0.99
C GLN A 13 -2.96 -0.31 1.31
N GLN A 14 -3.82 -0.59 2.30
CA GLN A 14 -4.83 0.37 2.79
C GLN A 14 -4.17 1.61 3.39
N GLU A 15 -3.21 1.41 4.29
CA GLU A 15 -2.46 2.51 4.90
C GLU A 15 -1.72 3.35 3.85
N TRP A 16 -1.21 2.71 2.79
CA TRP A 16 -0.57 3.41 1.68
C TRP A 16 -1.56 4.32 0.97
N THR A 17 -2.76 3.82 0.65
CA THR A 17 -3.81 4.59 -0.03
C THR A 17 -4.29 5.76 0.84
N ALA A 18 -4.56 5.52 2.12
CA ALA A 18 -4.97 6.56 3.05
C ALA A 18 -3.88 7.64 3.23
N THR A 19 -2.63 7.23 3.37
CA THR A 19 -1.49 8.15 3.48
C THR A 19 -1.31 8.97 2.20
N TYR A 20 -1.52 8.35 1.03
CA TYR A 20 -1.46 9.04 -0.26
C TYR A 20 -2.57 10.09 -0.38
N GLN A 21 -3.81 9.75 -0.01
CA GLN A 21 -4.94 10.70 -0.01
C GLN A 21 -4.67 11.89 0.93
N GLN A 22 -4.25 11.63 2.17
CA GLN A 22 -3.89 12.70 3.12
C GLN A 22 -2.73 13.57 2.62
N LEU A 23 -1.76 12.99 1.93
CA LEU A 23 -0.65 13.74 1.34
C LEU A 23 -1.11 14.57 0.12
N ALA A 24 -2.05 14.06 -0.68
CA ALA A 24 -2.63 14.80 -1.80
C ALA A 24 -3.39 16.04 -1.30
N GLU A 25 -4.08 15.93 -0.18
CA GLU A 25 -4.74 17.06 0.50
C GLU A 25 -3.75 18.02 1.15
N GLN A 26 -2.64 17.49 1.70
CA GLN A 26 -1.66 18.27 2.47
C GLN A 26 -0.21 17.97 2.04
N PRO A 27 0.21 18.46 0.85
CA PRO A 27 1.49 18.08 0.22
C PRO A 27 2.73 18.50 1.02
N GLY A 28 2.60 19.49 1.91
CA GLY A 28 3.70 19.98 2.77
C GLY A 28 4.02 19.07 3.96
N ARG A 29 3.22 18.04 4.26
CA ARG A 29 3.45 17.17 5.41
C ARG A 29 4.55 16.15 5.13
N THR A 30 5.78 16.52 5.50
CA THR A 30 6.97 15.66 5.37
C THR A 30 6.85 14.31 6.10
N VAL A 31 6.09 14.25 7.19
CA VAL A 31 5.78 12.99 7.91
C VAL A 31 4.98 12.04 7.03
N LEU A 32 3.95 12.52 6.32
CA LEU A 32 3.15 11.71 5.41
C LEU A 32 4.00 11.23 4.22
N ARG A 33 4.85 12.10 3.68
CA ARG A 33 5.79 11.71 2.61
C ARG A 33 6.76 10.62 3.06
N ARG A 34 7.33 10.72 4.27
CA ARG A 34 8.19 9.67 4.85
C ARG A 34 7.44 8.36 5.08
N ARG A 35 6.20 8.44 5.59
CA ARG A 35 5.35 7.27 5.79
C ARG A 35 5.02 6.57 4.46
N LEU A 36 4.65 7.34 3.44
CA LEU A 36 4.37 6.82 2.09
C LEU A 36 5.59 6.10 1.50
N LEU A 37 6.79 6.67 1.63
CA LEU A 37 8.02 6.02 1.15
C LEU A 37 8.33 4.72 1.89
N ARG A 38 8.07 4.65 3.21
CA ARG A 38 8.24 3.41 3.99
C ARG A 38 7.27 2.34 3.50
N LEU A 39 5.99 2.68 3.36
CA LEU A 39 4.96 1.76 2.88
C LEU A 39 5.25 1.27 1.44
N SER A 40 5.68 2.17 0.54
CA SER A 40 6.12 1.80 -0.80
C SER A 40 7.29 0.81 -0.80
N ARG A 41 8.25 0.95 0.13
CA ARG A 41 9.37 0.00 0.26
C ARG A 41 8.92 -1.37 0.75
N LEU A 42 7.98 -1.42 1.70
CA LEU A 42 7.40 -2.68 2.19
C LEU A 42 6.69 -3.41 1.05
N LEU A 43 5.84 -2.70 0.29
CA LEU A 43 5.13 -3.27 -0.86
C LEU A 43 6.07 -3.68 -2.00
N ALA A 44 7.16 -2.94 -2.24
CA ALA A 44 8.16 -3.28 -3.26
C ALA A 44 9.08 -4.44 -2.86
N GLY A 45 9.26 -4.68 -1.56
CA GLY A 45 10.01 -5.82 -1.03
C GLY A 45 9.28 -7.15 -1.23
N GLU A 46 7.96 -7.11 -1.39
CA GLU A 46 7.16 -8.31 -1.65
C GLU A 46 7.26 -8.78 -3.10
N ARG A 47 7.68 -10.04 -3.29
CA ARG A 47 7.76 -10.68 -4.60
C ARG A 47 6.39 -11.17 -5.06
N LEU A 48 5.50 -10.23 -5.36
CA LEU A 48 4.15 -10.47 -5.88
C LEU A 48 4.15 -10.53 -7.41
N SER A 49 3.41 -11.48 -7.96
CA SER A 49 3.07 -11.50 -9.39
C SER A 49 2.18 -10.29 -9.76
N PRO A 50 2.13 -9.88 -11.03
CA PRO A 50 1.24 -8.80 -11.46
C PRO A 50 -0.23 -9.03 -11.07
N ALA A 51 -0.71 -10.27 -11.18
CA ALA A 51 -2.05 -10.65 -10.75
C ALA A 51 -2.26 -10.50 -9.23
N ALA A 52 -1.27 -10.92 -8.42
CA ALA A 52 -1.32 -10.73 -6.97
C ALA A 52 -1.29 -9.24 -6.57
N LYS A 53 -0.60 -8.38 -7.32
CA LYS A 53 -0.67 -6.91 -7.10
C LYS A 53 -2.05 -6.34 -7.42
N ALA A 54 -2.70 -6.82 -8.48
CA ALA A 54 -4.05 -6.39 -8.84
C ALA A 54 -5.07 -6.83 -7.77
N GLU A 55 -4.99 -8.08 -7.33
CA GLU A 55 -5.84 -8.62 -6.27
C GLU A 55 -5.59 -7.93 -4.93
N LEU A 56 -4.33 -7.60 -4.59
CA LEU A 56 -4.00 -6.82 -3.39
C LEU A 56 -4.71 -5.46 -3.39
N ARG A 57 -4.69 -4.74 -4.51
CA ARG A 57 -5.38 -3.45 -4.64
C ARG A 57 -6.89 -3.60 -4.52
N ARG A 58 -7.46 -4.66 -5.11
CA ARG A 58 -8.89 -4.95 -5.01
C ARG A 58 -9.30 -5.19 -3.55
N ARG A 59 -8.62 -6.10 -2.85
CA ARG A 59 -8.89 -6.40 -1.43
C ARG A 59 -8.75 -5.19 -0.53
N ALA A 60 -7.74 -4.35 -0.78
CA ALA A 60 -7.53 -3.12 -0.04
C ALA A 60 -8.67 -2.10 -0.26
N GLN A 61 -9.32 -2.10 -1.43
CA GLN A 61 -10.47 -1.24 -1.73
C GLN A 61 -11.79 -1.78 -1.18
N GLU A 62 -12.00 -3.10 -1.20
CA GLU A 62 -13.23 -3.74 -0.71
C GLU A 62 -13.38 -3.66 0.82
N GLN A 63 -12.29 -3.44 1.54
CA GLN A 63 -12.27 -3.37 3.01
C GLN A 63 -12.04 -1.95 3.56
N SER A 64 -12.09 -0.90 2.73
CA SER A 64 -11.79 0.48 3.11
C SER A 64 -12.99 1.42 3.06
#